data_AF-A0A0R1VIY0-F1
#
_entry.id   AF-A0A0R1VIY0-F1
#
_cell.length_a   1.000
_cell.length_b   1.000
_cell.length_c   1.000
_cell.angle_alpha   90.00
_cell.angle_beta   90.00
_cell.angle_gamma   90.00
#
_symmetry.space_group_name_H-M   'P 1'
#
loop_
_entity.id
_entity.type
_entity.pdbx_description
1 polymer ?
#
loop_
_entity_poly.entity_id
_entity_poly.type
_entity_poly.pdbx_seq_one_letter_code
_entity_poly.pdbx_strand_id
1 'polypeptide(L)' 'MFYIAVSELPTKFEIIVNEQNEIILKKQKEPKDLKELFKGFDYKKYWADWKKQNSDKSKEEDWGEPVGREVF' A
#
# COMPACT_ATOMS: atom_id res chain seq x y z
N MET A 1 -16.87 -31.22 -1.93
CA MET A 1 -15.47 -30.80 -1.69
C MET A 1 -15.17 -29.72 -2.73
N PHE A 2 -15.23 -28.44 -2.36
CA PHE A 2 -15.04 -27.34 -3.30
C PHE A 2 -13.57 -26.89 -3.27
N TYR A 3 -12.87 -27.08 -4.38
CA TYR A 3 -11.57 -26.46 -4.61
C TYR A 3 -11.79 -24.97 -4.84
N ILE A 4 -11.29 -24.13 -3.94
CA ILE A 4 -11.12 -22.70 -4.24
C ILE A 4 -9.88 -22.62 -5.11
N ALA A 5 -10.07 -22.56 -6.43
CA ALA A 5 -9.02 -22.11 -7.33
C ALA A 5 -8.62 -20.72 -6.86
N VAL A 6 -7.32 -20.52 -6.59
CA VAL A 6 -6.75 -19.21 -6.31
C VAL A 6 -7.15 -18.32 -7.47
N SER A 7 -8.15 -17.46 -7.26
CA SER A 7 -8.56 -16.46 -8.21
C SER A 7 -7.35 -15.57 -8.46
N GLU A 8 -6.75 -15.69 -9.64
CA GLU A 8 -5.64 -14.84 -10.07
C GLU A 8 -6.07 -13.39 -9.84
N LEU A 9 -5.34 -12.68 -8.98
CA LEU A 9 -5.57 -11.25 -8.74
C LEU A 9 -5.57 -10.53 -10.11
N PRO A 10 -6.42 -9.51 -10.31
CA PRO A 10 -6.49 -8.81 -11.59
C PRO A 10 -5.10 -8.32 -11.99
N THR A 11 -4.67 -8.69 -13.21
CA THR A 11 -3.34 -8.30 -13.73
C THR A 11 -3.28 -6.78 -13.84
N LYS A 12 -2.31 -6.16 -13.16
CA LYS A 12 -2.09 -4.72 -13.20
C LYS A 12 -1.13 -4.36 -14.33
N PHE A 13 -1.41 -3.25 -15.02
CA PHE A 13 -0.59 -2.73 -16.09
C PHE A 13 -0.18 -1.29 -15.78
N GLU A 14 1.07 -0.95 -16.09
CA GLU A 14 1.55 0.41 -16.20
C GLU A 14 1.29 0.90 -17.63
N ILE A 15 0.64 2.06 -17.74
CA ILE A 15 0.29 2.68 -19.03
C ILE A 15 1.20 3.90 -19.20
N ILE A 16 1.96 3.92 -20.29
CA ILE A 16 2.89 5.01 -20.61
C ILE A 16 2.60 5.46 -22.04
N VAL A 17 2.52 6.77 -22.27
CA VAL A 17 2.58 7.35 -23.61
C VAL A 17 4.02 7.78 -23.87
N ASN A 18 4.65 7.25 -24.91
CA ASN A 18 6.03 7.60 -25.24
C ASN A 18 6.12 8.90 -26.07
N GLU A 19 7.34 9.37 -26.32
CA GLU A 19 7.62 10.57 -27.11
C GLU A 19 7.15 10.46 -28.57
N GLN A 20 6.93 9.24 -29.06
CA GLN A 20 6.40 8.91 -30.38
C GLN A 20 4.86 8.82 -30.41
N ASN A 21 4.17 9.21 -29.33
CA ASN A 21 2.71 9.12 -29.16
C ASN A 21 2.14 7.69 -29.21
N GLU A 22 2.94 6.68 -28.91
CA GLU A 22 2.50 5.29 -28.79
C GLU A 22 2.07 4.99 -27.36
N ILE A 23 1.03 4.16 -27.22
CA ILE A 23 0.56 3.64 -25.94
C ILE A 23 1.31 2.35 -25.62
N ILE A 24 2.11 2.35 -24.56
CA ILE A 24 2.86 1.19 -24.08
C ILE A 24 2.18 0.63 -22.83
N LEU A 25 1.79 -0.65 -22.91
CA LEU A 25 1.25 -1.42 -21.80
C LEU A 25 2.33 -2.35 -21.25
N LYS A 26 2.77 -2.13 -20.01
CA LYS A 26 3.74 -3.01 -19.32
C LYS A 26 3.04 -3.73 -18.18
N LYS A 27 3.21 -5.05 -18.10
CA LYS A 27 2.80 -5.80 -16.91
C LYS A 27 3.55 -5.25 -15.70
N GLN A 28 2.81 -4.89 -14.66
CA GLN A 28 3.42 -4.45 -13.41
C GLN A 28 4.18 -5.64 -12.82
N LYS A 29 5.49 -5.50 -12.63
CA LYS A 29 6.30 -6.52 -11.99
C LYS A 29 6.02 -6.50 -10.50
N GLU A 30 5.85 -7.69 -9.92
CA GLU A 30 5.84 -7.81 -8.48
C GLU A 30 7.22 -7.41 -7.93
N PRO A 31 7.25 -6.69 -6.79
CA PRO A 31 8.51 -6.36 -6.14
C PRO A 31 9.20 -7.64 -5.70
N LYS A 32 10.51 -7.72 -5.91
CA LYS A 32 11.33 -8.89 -5.56
C LYS A 32 11.51 -9.04 -4.05
N ASP A 33 11.52 -7.92 -3.34
CA ASP A 33 11.72 -7.89 -1.91
C ASP A 33 11.04 -6.67 -1.26
N LEU A 34 10.95 -6.70 0.06
CA LEU A 34 10.29 -5.67 0.85
C LEU A 34 10.92 -4.28 0.65
N LYS A 35 12.22 -4.17 0.35
CA LYS A 35 12.89 -2.87 0.21
C LYS A 35 12.42 -2.15 -1.05
N GLU A 36 12.06 -2.88 -2.10
CA GLU A 36 11.51 -2.28 -3.32
C GLU A 36 10.18 -1.55 -3.07
N LEU A 37 9.36 -2.04 -2.13
CA LEU A 37 8.09 -1.38 -1.74
C LEU A 37 8.32 0.00 -1.11
N PHE A 38 9.45 0.20 -0.43
CA PHE A 38 9.79 1.44 0.23
C PHE A 38 10.79 2.28 -0.57
N LYS A 39 11.04 1.93 -1.84
CA LYS A 39 12.00 2.68 -2.68
C LYS A 39 11.49 4.10 -2.90
N GLY A 40 12.30 5.09 -2.51
CA GLY A 40 11.95 6.51 -2.59
C GLY A 40 11.10 7.02 -1.42
N PHE A 41 10.73 6.16 -0.47
CA PHE A 41 10.07 6.59 0.76
C PHE A 41 11.09 7.20 1.73
N ASP A 42 10.94 8.47 2.05
CA ASP A 42 11.74 9.14 3.09
C ASP A 42 11.00 9.11 4.43
N TYR A 43 11.42 8.16 5.27
CA TYR A 43 10.87 7.98 6.62
C TYR A 43 10.98 9.25 7.49
N LYS A 44 12.09 9.98 7.40
CA LYS A 44 12.32 11.16 8.24
C LYS A 44 11.41 12.30 7.80
N LYS A 45 11.32 12.53 6.49
CA LYS A 45 10.42 13.54 5.92
C LYS A 45 8.96 13.24 6.26
N TYR A 46 8.53 11.98 6.09
CA TYR A 46 7.17 11.56 6.42
C TYR A 46 6.77 11.94 7.86
N TRP A 47 7.61 11.60 8.84
CA TRP A 47 7.30 11.92 10.24
C TRP A 47 7.43 13.40 10.59
N ALA A 48 8.31 14.13 9.91
CA ALA A 48 8.41 15.59 10.08
C ALA A 48 7.14 16.28 9.57
N ASP A 49 6.68 15.92 8.38
CA ASP A 49 5.45 16.45 7.77
C ASP A 49 4.21 16.04 8.59
N TRP A 50 4.15 14.79 9.05
CA TRP A 50 3.07 14.30 9.89
C TRP A 50 2.96 15.09 11.20
N LYS A 51 4.09 15.32 11.90
CA LYS A 51 4.12 16.09 13.16
C LYS A 51 3.69 17.53 12.96
N LYS A 52 4.07 18.15 11.83
CA LYS A 52 3.66 19.52 11.50
C LYS A 52 2.15 19.64 11.34
N GLN A 53 1.50 18.62 10.78
CA GLN A 53 0.06 18.61 10.53
C GLN A 53 -0.77 18.08 11.71
N ASN A 54 -0.14 17.34 12.63
CA ASN A 54 -0.80 16.64 13.73
C ASN A 54 -0.06 16.87 15.06
N SER A 55 0.23 18.13 15.38
CA SER A 55 1.08 18.50 16.54
C SER A 55 0.57 17.96 17.87
N ASP A 56 -0.76 17.84 18.00
CA ASP A 56 -1.42 17.51 19.26
C ASP A 56 -2.01 16.08 19.26
N LYS A 57 -1.74 15.29 18.20
CA LYS A 57 -2.25 13.93 18.07
C LYS A 57 -1.19 12.89 18.43
N SER A 58 -1.63 11.78 19.00
CA SER A 58 -0.78 10.59 19.18
C SER A 58 -0.36 10.04 17.83
N LYS A 59 0.87 9.50 17.79
CA LYS A 59 1.35 8.72 16.63
C LYS A 59 0.77 7.30 16.61
N GLU A 60 0.31 6.84 17.75
CA GLU A 60 -0.33 5.54 17.87
C GLU A 60 -1.75 5.66 17.34
N GLU A 61 -2.10 4.73 16.45
CA GLU A 61 -3.47 4.61 15.96
C GLU A 61 -4.35 4.20 17.14
N ASP A 62 -5.47 4.89 17.31
CA ASP A 62 -6.51 4.46 18.24
C ASP A 62 -7.25 3.29 17.60
N TRP A 63 -6.93 2.07 18.06
CA TRP A 63 -7.56 0.84 17.59
C TRP A 63 -9.00 0.67 18.10
N GLY A 64 -9.51 1.62 18.88
CA GLY A 64 -10.84 1.62 19.44
C GLY A 64 -11.00 0.68 20.62
N GLU A 65 -12.25 0.53 21.06
CA GLU A 65 -12.60 -0.36 22.17
C GLU A 65 -12.72 -1.83 21.72
N PRO A 66 -12.53 -2.80 22.63
CA PRO A 66 -12.76 -4.21 22.33
C PRO A 66 -14.20 -4.45 21.83
N VAL A 67 -14.34 -5.02 20.63
CA VAL A 67 -15.65 -5.35 20.02
C VAL A 67 -16.16 -6.76 20.37
N GLY A 68 -15.53 -7.42 21.36
CA GLY A 68 -15.87 -8.78 21.78
C GLY A 68 -16.97 -8.82 22.84
N ARG A 69 -17.91 -9.76 22.70
CA ARG A 69 -18.83 -10.14 23.79
C ARG A 69 -18.18 -11.23 24.63
N GLU A 70 -17.14 -10.90 25.39
CA GLU A 70 -16.69 -11.82 26.44
C GLU A 70 -17.69 -11.73 27.60
N VAL A 71 -18.65 -12.65 27.61
CA VAL A 71 -19.48 -12.93 28.77
C VAL A 71 -18.66 -13.88 29.64
N PHE A 72 -18.06 -13.34 30.71
CA PHE A 72 -17.41 -14.13 31.76
C PHE A 72 -18.46 -14.80 32.67
#